data_AF-L1IIT5-F1
#
_entry.id   AF-L1IIT5-F1
#
_cell.length_a   1.000
_cell.length_b   1.000
_cell.length_c   1.000
_cell.angle_alpha   90.00
_cell.angle_beta   90.00
_cell.angle_gamma   90.00
#
_symmetry.space_group_name_H-M   'P 1'
#
loop_
_entity.id
_entity.type
_entity.pdbx_description
1 polymer ?
#
loop_
_entity_poly.entity_id
_entity_poly.type
_entity_poly.pdbx_seq_one_letter_code
_entity_poly.pdbx_strand_id
1 'polypeptide(L)'
;MFQMSSQQIIDDVSNTVKNVGFLETLSTKIGQYSGAAINRLFSIYKDQDKSEYTVFLSRYLTEKICVQTGCEQFTRSLVHFCTMHHPVAKGLMLEDLFFMVVHHQGLALHVRGEDAQEAWQAAPVVTCLIPLTKGVVESQSCDFWVRPPDFNHPGYDGVFLSRSRKLVRFVQVTAAKDHDLKLQYFKELIDNLVLVGFPVQRIEICFIVLRKDLECFKVSKVLGQGSLEQYGFAKGKERRSIRVMGVELI
;
A
#
# COMPACT_ATOMS: atom_id res chain seq x y z
N MET A 1 -3.04 -1.88 33.15
CA MET A 1 -3.50 -0.50 32.89
C MET A 1 -2.42 0.17 32.05
N PHE A 2 -2.74 0.66 30.85
CA PHE A 2 -1.75 1.36 30.03
C PHE A 2 -1.43 2.72 30.66
N GLN A 3 -0.17 3.16 30.60
CA GLN A 3 0.29 4.42 31.22
C GLN A 3 -0.28 5.68 30.55
N MET A 4 -0.78 5.57 29.31
CA MET A 4 -1.35 6.68 28.54
C MET A 4 -2.62 6.22 27.83
N SER A 5 -3.57 7.13 27.66
CA SER A 5 -4.73 6.92 26.79
C SER A 5 -4.36 7.02 25.31
N SER A 6 -5.17 6.44 24.43
CA SER A 6 -4.96 6.54 22.98
C SER A 6 -4.89 7.99 22.49
N GLN A 7 -5.69 8.88 23.08
CA GLN A 7 -5.67 10.30 22.73
C GLN A 7 -4.36 10.97 23.15
N GLN A 8 -3.85 10.66 24.35
CA GLN A 8 -2.57 11.17 24.81
C GLN A 8 -1.40 10.70 23.93
N ILE A 9 -1.46 9.47 23.42
CA ILE A 9 -0.46 8.95 22.46
C ILE A 9 -0.57 9.72 21.13
N ILE A 10 -1.79 9.92 20.62
CA ILE A 10 -2.02 10.66 19.37
C ILE A 10 -1.49 12.10 19.49
N ASP A 11 -1.74 12.77 20.61
CA ASP A 11 -1.31 14.14 20.85
C ASP A 11 0.22 14.21 20.96
N ASP A 12 0.87 13.29 21.68
CA ASP A 12 2.33 13.22 21.83
C ASP A 12 3.02 12.98 20.47
N VAL A 13 2.51 12.02 19.69
CA VAL A 13 3.03 11.73 18.34
C VAL A 13 2.82 12.92 17.41
N SER A 14 1.63 13.53 17.42
CA SER A 14 1.32 14.69 16.58
C SER A 14 2.19 15.90 16.89
N ASN A 15 2.45 16.16 18.17
CA ASN A 15 3.34 17.23 18.60
C ASN A 15 4.79 16.94 18.19
N THR A 16 5.23 15.69 18.30
CA THR A 16 6.55 15.28 17.81
C THR A 16 6.69 15.54 16.31
N VAL A 17 5.70 15.14 15.50
CA VAL A 17 5.70 15.36 14.04
C VAL A 17 5.75 16.86 13.68
N LYS A 18 5.01 17.70 14.39
CA LYS A 18 5.04 19.17 14.20
C LYS A 18 6.40 19.79 14.53
N ASN A 19 7.08 19.27 15.54
CA ASN A 19 8.36 19.80 16.03
C ASN A 19 9.58 19.28 15.24
N VAL A 20 9.41 18.24 14.42
CA VAL A 20 10.46 17.76 13.51
C VAL A 20 10.52 18.71 12.31
N GLY A 21 11.38 19.73 12.42
CA GLY A 21 11.58 20.76 11.40
C GLY A 21 12.20 20.28 10.08
N PHE A 22 12.70 19.04 10.01
CA PHE A 22 13.05 18.36 8.77
C PHE A 22 13.30 16.88 9.03
N LEU A 23 13.30 16.09 7.96
CA LEU A 23 13.62 14.67 8.02
C LEU A 23 15.13 14.44 8.26
N GLU A 24 16.07 15.33 7.89
CA GLU A 24 17.52 15.23 8.27
C GLU A 24 17.74 15.12 9.77
N THR A 25 16.91 15.78 10.58
CA THR A 25 17.00 15.65 12.03
C THR A 25 16.74 14.22 12.47
N LEU A 26 15.99 13.42 11.69
CA LEU A 26 15.67 12.04 12.02
C LEU A 26 16.89 11.11 12.10
N SER A 27 17.99 11.50 11.46
CA SER A 27 19.27 10.78 11.54
C SER A 27 19.97 10.93 12.91
N THR A 28 19.57 11.91 13.72
CA THR A 28 20.20 12.15 15.02
C THR A 28 19.58 11.25 16.09
N LYS A 29 20.37 10.33 16.64
CA LYS A 29 20.02 9.57 17.85
C LYS A 29 19.93 10.54 19.03
N ILE A 30 18.78 11.19 19.19
CA ILE A 30 18.49 11.98 20.38
C ILE A 30 18.14 11.00 21.51
N GLY A 31 18.71 11.21 22.70
CA GLY A 31 18.52 10.30 23.85
C GLY A 31 17.06 9.99 24.16
N GLN A 32 16.79 8.79 24.71
CA GLN A 32 15.45 8.19 24.92
C GLN A 32 14.46 9.07 25.72
N TYR A 33 14.95 10.08 26.43
CA TYR A 33 14.16 10.96 27.32
C TYR A 33 13.95 12.39 26.77
N SER A 34 14.40 12.69 25.55
CA SER A 34 14.15 14.02 24.96
C SER A 34 12.72 14.14 24.42
N GLY A 35 12.08 15.29 24.62
CA GLY A 35 10.82 15.63 23.95
C GLY A 35 10.94 15.78 22.42
N ALA A 36 12.18 15.80 21.90
CA ALA A 36 12.50 15.75 20.48
C ALA A 36 12.99 14.35 20.03
N ALA A 37 12.80 13.30 20.85
CA ALA A 37 13.34 11.97 20.58
C ALA A 37 12.64 11.31 19.38
N ILE A 38 13.30 11.39 18.24
CA ILE A 38 12.93 10.76 16.98
C ILE A 38 12.86 9.23 17.09
N ASN A 39 13.50 8.62 18.09
CA ASN A 39 13.38 7.20 18.38
C ASN A 39 11.92 6.74 18.62
N ARG A 40 10.98 7.66 18.88
CA ARG A 40 9.54 7.39 18.98
C ARG A 40 8.83 7.32 17.62
N LEU A 41 9.49 7.75 16.55
CA LEU A 41 8.93 7.78 15.19
C LEU A 41 9.25 6.52 14.41
N PHE A 42 10.23 5.75 14.86
CA PHE A 42 10.68 4.55 14.19
C PHE A 42 10.67 3.34 15.10
N SER A 43 10.40 2.19 14.50
CA SER A 43 10.67 0.89 15.09
C SER A 43 11.95 0.32 14.51
N ILE A 44 12.83 -0.16 15.38
CA ILE A 44 14.06 -0.86 15.02
C ILE A 44 13.81 -2.35 15.24
N TYR A 45 13.93 -3.12 14.17
CA TYR A 45 13.82 -4.58 14.20
C TYR A 45 15.20 -5.20 14.03
N LYS A 46 15.39 -6.38 14.62
CA LYS A 46 16.58 -7.20 14.44
C LYS A 46 16.21 -8.45 13.66
N ASP A 47 16.95 -8.70 12.59
CA ASP A 47 16.84 -9.95 11.85
C ASP A 47 17.67 -11.06 12.54
N GLN A 48 17.53 -12.30 12.08
CA GLN A 48 18.19 -13.49 12.62
C GLN A 48 19.72 -13.38 12.57
N ASP A 49 20.25 -12.67 11.58
CA ASP A 49 21.68 -12.38 11.40
C ASP A 49 22.18 -11.19 12.25
N LYS A 50 21.31 -10.64 13.11
CA LYS A 50 21.52 -9.45 13.95
C LYS A 50 21.64 -8.13 13.17
N SER A 51 21.35 -8.12 11.87
CA SER A 51 21.19 -6.87 11.14
C SER A 51 19.97 -6.11 11.67
N GLU A 52 20.11 -4.79 11.76
CA GLU A 52 19.02 -3.91 12.21
C GLU A 52 18.39 -3.21 11.00
N TYR A 53 17.06 -3.16 10.97
CA TYR A 53 16.33 -2.36 10.00
C TYR A 53 15.27 -1.50 10.68
N THR A 54 15.03 -0.35 10.07
CA THR A 54 14.20 0.71 10.63
C THR A 54 12.99 0.95 9.74
N VAL A 55 11.80 0.97 10.33
CA VAL A 55 10.54 1.35 9.67
C VAL A 55 9.80 2.37 10.54
N PHE A 56 8.85 3.11 9.98
CA PHE A 56 8.01 3.98 10.80
C PHE A 56 7.24 3.19 11.85
N LEU A 57 7.03 3.80 13.01
CA LEU A 57 6.31 3.17 14.12
C LEU A 57 4.86 2.81 13.75
N SER A 58 4.22 3.62 12.91
CA SER A 58 2.83 3.36 12.50
C SER A 58 2.48 3.98 11.15
N ARG A 59 1.41 3.46 10.53
CA ARG A 59 0.79 4.04 9.33
C ARG A 59 0.25 5.45 9.58
N TYR A 60 -0.33 5.70 10.76
CA TYR A 60 -0.79 7.03 11.16
C TYR A 60 0.34 8.06 11.08
N LEU A 61 1.51 7.68 11.61
CA LEU A 61 2.68 8.54 11.58
C LEU A 61 3.17 8.79 10.14
N THR A 62 3.23 7.73 9.35
CA THR A 62 3.58 7.77 7.93
C THR A 62 2.71 8.77 7.19
N GLU A 63 1.39 8.72 7.40
CA GLU A 63 0.42 9.65 6.81
C GLU A 63 0.64 11.09 7.28
N LYS A 64 0.79 11.31 8.59
CA LYS A 64 1.01 12.67 9.13
C LYS A 64 2.27 13.32 8.60
N ILE A 65 3.37 12.57 8.51
CA ILE A 65 4.61 13.07 7.93
C ILE A 65 4.39 13.37 6.43
N CYS A 66 3.79 12.44 5.68
CA CYS A 66 3.53 12.64 4.25
C CYS A 66 2.67 13.88 3.97
N VAL A 67 1.61 14.11 4.76
CA VAL A 67 0.75 15.31 4.64
C VAL A 67 1.54 16.59 4.94
N GLN A 68 2.40 16.56 5.96
CA GLN A 68 3.19 17.73 6.36
C GLN A 68 4.30 18.07 5.36
N THR A 69 4.96 17.06 4.78
CA THR A 69 6.13 17.27 3.90
C THR A 69 5.79 17.23 2.42
N GLY A 70 4.63 16.70 2.05
CA GLY A 70 4.30 16.32 0.67
C GLY A 70 4.92 14.97 0.28
N CYS A 71 4.31 14.28 -0.69
CA CYS A 71 4.70 12.93 -1.08
C CYS A 71 6.10 12.84 -1.70
N GLU A 72 6.55 13.86 -2.45
CA GLU A 72 7.89 13.88 -3.06
C GLU A 72 8.98 13.90 -1.98
N GLN A 73 8.90 14.86 -1.05
CA GLN A 73 9.88 14.99 0.03
C GLN A 73 9.83 13.79 0.98
N PHE A 74 8.63 13.28 1.25
CA PHE A 74 8.41 12.07 2.03
C PHE A 74 9.14 10.86 1.39
N THR A 75 8.96 10.65 0.09
CA THR A 75 9.61 9.56 -0.67
C THR A 75 11.13 9.65 -0.58
N ARG A 76 11.71 10.82 -0.87
CA ARG A 76 13.17 11.03 -0.81
C ARG A 76 13.73 10.72 0.56
N SER A 77 13.01 11.15 1.59
CA SER A 77 13.42 10.95 2.97
C SER A 77 13.31 9.48 3.38
N LEU A 78 12.28 8.78 2.92
CA LEU A 78 12.16 7.34 3.15
C LEU A 78 13.34 6.55 2.60
N VAL A 79 13.76 6.87 1.36
CA VAL A 79 14.93 6.26 0.73
C VAL A 79 16.21 6.54 1.53
N HIS A 80 16.30 7.71 2.18
CA HIS A 80 17.47 8.12 2.96
C HIS A 80 17.53 7.53 4.38
N PHE A 81 16.42 7.51 5.14
CA PHE A 81 16.42 7.12 6.56
C PHE A 81 16.18 5.64 6.82
N CYS A 82 15.40 4.99 5.96
CA CYS A 82 15.12 3.58 6.13
C CYS A 82 16.10 2.79 5.26
N THR A 83 16.71 1.76 5.85
CA THR A 83 17.57 0.83 5.11
C THR A 83 16.71 0.04 4.11
N MET A 84 16.49 0.62 2.93
CA MET A 84 15.83 0.01 1.76
C MET A 84 16.54 -1.26 1.24
N HIS A 85 17.63 -1.65 1.89
CA HIS A 85 18.35 -2.90 1.68
C HIS A 85 17.66 -4.11 2.32
N HIS A 86 16.85 -3.92 3.37
CA HIS A 86 16.13 -5.02 4.00
C HIS A 86 14.81 -5.34 3.25
N PRO A 87 14.60 -6.57 2.74
CA PRO A 87 13.46 -6.88 1.87
C PRO A 87 12.10 -6.59 2.48
N VAL A 88 11.91 -6.89 3.77
CA VAL A 88 10.63 -6.67 4.47
C VAL A 88 10.35 -5.18 4.63
N ALA A 89 11.37 -4.40 5.04
CA ALA A 89 11.23 -2.96 5.21
C ALA A 89 10.89 -2.30 3.87
N LYS A 90 11.63 -2.67 2.82
CA LYS A 90 11.40 -2.20 1.45
C LYS A 90 9.96 -2.49 0.97
N GLY A 91 9.43 -3.68 1.26
CA GLY A 91 8.06 -4.06 0.92
C GLY A 91 7.00 -3.21 1.65
N LEU A 92 7.07 -3.15 2.98
CA LEU A 92 6.13 -2.38 3.81
C LEU A 92 6.11 -0.90 3.42
N MET A 93 7.29 -0.32 3.21
CA MET A 93 7.42 1.07 2.82
C MET A 93 6.89 1.37 1.42
N LEU A 94 7.12 0.45 0.48
CA LEU A 94 6.60 0.59 -0.88
C LEU A 94 5.06 0.59 -0.86
N GLU A 95 4.45 -0.28 -0.06
CA GLU A 95 3.01 -0.33 0.15
C GLU A 95 2.48 0.97 0.77
N ASP A 96 3.09 1.42 1.88
CA ASP A 96 2.71 2.68 2.53
C ASP A 96 2.81 3.88 1.59
N LEU A 97 3.92 3.98 0.87
CA LEU A 97 4.15 5.06 -0.07
C LEU A 97 3.16 5.02 -1.24
N PHE A 98 2.87 3.83 -1.78
CA PHE A 98 1.85 3.66 -2.81
C PHE A 98 0.51 4.25 -2.35
N PHE A 99 0.02 3.86 -1.17
CA PHE A 99 -1.27 4.34 -0.67
C PHE A 99 -1.28 5.84 -0.37
N MET A 100 -0.19 6.40 0.14
CA MET A 100 -0.08 7.85 0.35
C MET A 100 -0.15 8.63 -0.96
N VAL A 101 0.55 8.16 -1.99
CA VAL A 101 0.59 8.83 -3.29
C VAL A 101 -0.77 8.73 -4.00
N VAL A 102 -1.40 7.55 -4.06
CA VAL A 102 -2.74 7.44 -4.65
C VAL A 102 -3.82 8.16 -3.85
N HIS A 103 -3.59 8.41 -2.55
CA HIS A 103 -4.51 9.19 -1.74
C HIS A 103 -4.43 10.69 -2.03
N HIS A 104 -3.22 11.25 -2.09
CA HIS A 104 -3.01 12.69 -2.07
C HIS A 104 -2.71 13.32 -3.43
N GLN A 105 -2.08 12.59 -4.35
CA GLN A 105 -1.56 13.15 -5.61
C GLN A 105 -2.05 12.42 -6.86
N GLY A 106 -2.37 11.13 -6.73
CA GLY A 106 -2.52 10.25 -7.88
C GLY A 106 -1.16 9.71 -8.32
N LEU A 107 -1.16 8.82 -9.32
CA LEU A 107 0.00 8.01 -9.65
C LEU A 107 0.22 7.96 -11.16
N ALA A 108 1.45 8.22 -11.60
CA ALA A 108 1.89 7.91 -12.95
C ALA A 108 2.56 6.53 -12.95
N LEU A 109 2.12 5.67 -13.86
CA LEU A 109 2.51 4.27 -13.92
C LEU A 109 3.02 3.91 -15.31
N HIS A 110 4.14 3.21 -15.39
CA HIS A 110 4.60 2.59 -16.61
C HIS A 110 3.96 1.22 -16.76
N VAL A 111 3.20 0.99 -17.82
CA VAL A 111 2.61 -0.33 -18.05
C VAL A 111 3.63 -1.21 -18.78
N ARG A 112 3.86 -2.43 -18.32
CA ARG A 112 4.80 -3.34 -18.96
C ARG A 112 4.40 -3.60 -20.41
N GLY A 113 5.35 -3.43 -21.32
CA GLY A 113 5.15 -3.66 -22.75
C GLY A 113 4.37 -2.55 -23.45
N GLU A 114 4.10 -1.43 -22.78
CA GLU A 114 3.50 -0.24 -23.37
C GLU A 114 4.48 0.94 -23.25
N ASP A 115 4.58 1.76 -24.31
CA ASP A 115 5.45 2.94 -24.30
C ASP A 115 4.83 4.11 -23.51
N ALA A 116 3.50 4.13 -23.39
CA ALA A 116 2.77 5.19 -22.71
C ALA A 116 2.66 4.94 -21.19
N GLN A 117 2.63 6.03 -20.43
CA GLN A 117 2.27 5.99 -19.01
C GLN A 117 0.75 6.01 -18.83
N GLU A 118 0.25 5.27 -17.84
CA GLU A 118 -1.12 5.38 -17.35
C GLU A 118 -1.13 6.27 -16.10
N ALA A 119 -2.10 7.19 -16.03
CA ALA A 119 -2.30 8.04 -14.86
C ALA A 119 -3.52 7.59 -14.06
N TRP A 120 -3.33 7.32 -12.77
CA TRP A 120 -4.40 7.13 -11.81
C TRP A 120 -4.64 8.41 -11.04
N GLN A 121 -5.90 8.86 -11.01
CA GLN A 121 -6.28 10.03 -10.24
C GLN A 121 -6.22 9.75 -8.74
N ALA A 122 -5.99 10.80 -7.96
CA ALA A 122 -6.08 10.72 -6.51
C ALA A 122 -7.49 10.29 -6.08
N ALA A 123 -7.57 9.40 -5.08
CA ALA A 123 -8.84 8.95 -4.53
C ALA A 123 -8.70 8.64 -3.03
N PRO A 124 -9.75 8.82 -2.22
CA PRO A 124 -9.71 8.51 -0.79
C PRO A 124 -9.25 7.07 -0.53
N VAL A 125 -8.39 6.86 0.46
CA VAL A 125 -7.99 5.53 0.94
C VAL A 125 -8.68 5.26 2.26
N VAL A 126 -9.49 4.21 2.31
CA VAL A 126 -10.21 3.77 3.49
C VAL A 126 -9.55 2.50 4.02
N THR A 127 -9.03 2.56 5.24
CA THR A 127 -8.55 1.36 5.93
C THR A 127 -9.70 0.65 6.61
N CYS A 128 -10.00 -0.59 6.20
CA CYS A 128 -11.10 -1.35 6.78
C CYS A 128 -10.90 -2.87 6.65
N LEU A 129 -11.55 -3.61 7.54
CA LEU A 129 -11.52 -5.08 7.54
C LEU A 129 -12.26 -5.63 6.31
N ILE A 130 -11.77 -6.78 5.84
CA ILE A 130 -12.40 -7.60 4.81
C ILE A 130 -13.04 -8.81 5.50
N PRO A 131 -14.26 -9.25 5.15
CA PRO A 131 -15.12 -8.75 4.06
C PRO A 131 -15.70 -7.36 4.31
N LEU A 132 -15.99 -6.62 3.23
CA LEU A 132 -16.60 -5.30 3.29
C LEU A 132 -18.06 -5.39 3.69
N THR A 133 -18.51 -4.42 4.49
CA THR A 133 -19.91 -4.26 4.84
C THR A 133 -20.60 -3.31 3.87
N LYS A 134 -21.92 -3.46 3.73
CA LYS A 134 -22.75 -2.56 2.93
C LYS A 134 -22.60 -1.10 3.36
N GLY A 135 -22.54 -0.83 4.67
CA GLY A 135 -22.37 0.51 5.20
C GLY A 135 -21.05 1.18 4.77
N VAL A 136 -19.94 0.44 4.74
CA VAL A 136 -18.66 0.97 4.23
C VAL A 136 -18.81 1.36 2.77
N VAL A 137 -19.36 0.49 1.93
CA VAL A 137 -19.49 0.70 0.49
C VAL A 137 -20.48 1.82 0.13
N GLU A 138 -21.56 1.99 0.89
CA GLU A 138 -22.58 3.03 0.67
C GLU A 138 -22.16 4.39 1.25
N SER A 139 -21.30 4.42 2.26
CA SER A 139 -20.80 5.67 2.84
C SER A 139 -19.90 6.48 1.89
N GLN A 140 -19.38 5.83 0.83
CA GLN A 140 -18.48 6.46 -0.12
C GLN A 140 -19.25 7.01 -1.33
N SER A 141 -19.20 8.33 -1.50
CA SER A 141 -19.88 9.05 -2.58
C SER A 141 -19.06 9.13 -3.87
N CYS A 142 -17.77 8.77 -3.83
CA CYS A 142 -16.83 8.82 -4.94
C CYS A 142 -16.09 7.50 -5.10
N ASP A 143 -15.31 7.38 -6.17
CA ASP A 143 -14.36 6.28 -6.33
C ASP A 143 -13.33 6.32 -5.19
N PHE A 144 -12.98 5.16 -4.63
CA PHE A 144 -12.09 5.08 -3.47
C PHE A 144 -11.26 3.81 -3.45
N TRP A 145 -10.18 3.85 -2.69
CA TRP A 145 -9.33 2.71 -2.37
C TRP A 145 -9.73 2.10 -1.03
N VAL A 146 -9.70 0.79 -0.97
CA VAL A 146 -9.76 0.00 0.25
C VAL A 146 -8.38 -0.56 0.52
N ARG A 147 -7.89 -0.34 1.73
CA ARG A 147 -6.64 -0.92 2.23
C ARG A 147 -6.95 -1.84 3.43
N PRO A 148 -6.68 -3.15 3.35
CA PRO A 148 -6.80 -4.01 4.53
C PRO A 148 -5.85 -3.56 5.65
N PRO A 149 -6.26 -3.62 6.94
CA PRO A 149 -5.41 -3.23 8.06
C PRO A 149 -4.23 -4.19 8.26
N ASP A 150 -4.42 -5.47 7.97
CA ASP A 150 -3.42 -6.50 8.19
C ASP A 150 -2.47 -6.63 6.99
N PHE A 151 -1.16 -6.59 7.27
CA PHE A 151 -0.08 -6.86 6.31
C PHE A 151 -0.07 -8.32 5.80
N ASN A 152 -0.88 -9.19 6.41
CA ASN A 152 -0.96 -10.62 6.10
C ASN A 152 -2.22 -10.99 5.30
N HIS A 153 -2.91 -10.02 4.70
CA HIS A 153 -4.00 -10.35 3.78
C HIS A 153 -3.43 -11.10 2.56
N PRO A 154 -3.74 -12.40 2.37
CA PRO A 154 -2.92 -13.30 1.57
C PRO A 154 -3.06 -13.12 0.05
N GLY A 155 -3.94 -12.23 -0.42
CA GLY A 155 -4.34 -12.12 -1.82
C GLY A 155 -4.03 -10.81 -2.53
N TYR A 156 -4.11 -9.66 -1.84
CA TYR A 156 -3.92 -8.32 -2.42
C TYR A 156 -3.68 -7.31 -1.29
N ASP A 157 -3.01 -6.21 -1.61
CA ASP A 157 -2.67 -5.14 -0.65
C ASP A 157 -3.69 -4.00 -0.69
N GLY A 158 -4.40 -3.84 -1.81
CA GLY A 158 -5.46 -2.84 -1.95
C GLY A 158 -6.46 -3.12 -3.05
N VAL A 159 -7.61 -2.46 -2.96
CA VAL A 159 -8.67 -2.57 -3.94
C VAL A 159 -9.28 -1.21 -4.23
N PHE A 160 -9.23 -0.79 -5.48
CA PHE A 160 -9.93 0.39 -5.95
C PHE A 160 -11.32 0.03 -6.45
N LEU A 161 -12.31 0.78 -5.97
CA LEU A 161 -13.72 0.58 -6.27
C LEU A 161 -14.26 1.81 -7.00
N SER A 162 -14.74 1.58 -8.22
CA SER A 162 -15.41 2.61 -9.02
C SER A 162 -16.81 2.18 -9.40
N ARG A 163 -17.81 2.85 -8.81
CA ARG A 163 -19.23 2.57 -9.06
C ARG A 163 -19.65 3.00 -10.45
N SER A 164 -19.18 4.17 -10.90
CA SER A 164 -19.47 4.73 -12.22
C SER A 164 -18.95 3.84 -13.35
N ARG A 165 -17.75 3.29 -13.19
CA ARG A 165 -17.12 2.38 -14.15
C ARG A 165 -17.46 0.91 -13.92
N LYS A 166 -18.18 0.59 -12.84
CA LYS A 166 -18.45 -0.79 -12.38
C LYS A 166 -17.18 -1.63 -12.33
N LEU A 167 -16.09 -1.00 -11.88
CA LEU A 167 -14.73 -1.50 -11.91
C LEU A 167 -14.28 -1.84 -10.49
N VAL A 168 -13.74 -3.03 -10.33
CA VAL A 168 -12.95 -3.43 -9.16
C VAL A 168 -11.53 -3.68 -9.63
N ARG A 169 -10.58 -2.91 -9.13
CA ARG A 169 -9.17 -3.05 -9.46
C ARG A 169 -8.41 -3.46 -8.21
N PHE A 170 -7.82 -4.63 -8.26
CA PHE A 170 -6.95 -5.13 -7.22
C PHE A 170 -5.51 -4.71 -7.49
N VAL A 171 -4.78 -4.37 -6.42
CA VAL A 171 -3.35 -4.09 -6.48
C VAL A 171 -2.58 -5.00 -5.53
N GLN A 172 -1.48 -5.54 -6.03
CA GLN A 172 -0.43 -6.18 -5.26
C GLN A 172 0.84 -5.34 -5.40
N VAL A 173 1.24 -4.67 -4.34
CA VAL A 173 2.38 -3.78 -4.28
C VAL A 173 3.57 -4.58 -3.78
N THR A 174 4.62 -4.73 -4.59
CA THR A 174 5.74 -5.60 -4.21
C THR A 174 7.09 -5.08 -4.67
N ALA A 175 8.05 -5.23 -3.77
CA ALA A 175 9.47 -5.01 -4.02
C ALA A 175 10.22 -6.31 -4.36
N ALA A 176 9.52 -7.46 -4.32
CA ALA A 176 10.05 -8.76 -4.71
C ALA A 176 10.11 -8.88 -6.24
N LYS A 177 10.99 -9.76 -6.72
CA LYS A 177 11.14 -10.03 -8.16
C LYS A 177 10.08 -10.98 -8.69
N ASP A 178 9.37 -11.66 -7.81
CA ASP A 178 8.28 -12.52 -8.20
C ASP A 178 7.22 -12.64 -7.10
N HIS A 179 6.01 -13.02 -7.50
CA HIS A 179 4.91 -13.22 -6.57
C HIS A 179 3.92 -14.28 -7.09
N ASP A 180 3.33 -15.02 -6.16
CA ASP A 180 2.23 -15.95 -6.47
C ASP A 180 0.90 -15.18 -6.62
N LEU A 181 0.13 -15.54 -7.63
CA LEU A 181 -1.21 -15.01 -7.85
C LEU A 181 -2.25 -15.99 -7.27
N LYS A 182 -2.98 -15.55 -6.24
CA LYS A 182 -3.92 -16.40 -5.50
C LYS A 182 -5.36 -15.96 -5.75
N LEU A 183 -5.91 -16.36 -6.90
CA LEU A 183 -7.19 -15.86 -7.43
C LEU A 183 -8.40 -16.12 -6.51
N GLN A 184 -8.32 -17.12 -5.64
CA GLN A 184 -9.39 -17.43 -4.69
C GLN A 184 -9.73 -16.22 -3.79
N TYR A 185 -8.74 -15.46 -3.32
CA TYR A 185 -8.98 -14.30 -2.44
C TYR A 185 -9.63 -13.13 -3.19
N PHE A 186 -9.33 -12.97 -4.48
CA PHE A 186 -9.96 -11.97 -5.34
C PHE A 186 -11.43 -12.32 -5.55
N LYS A 187 -11.72 -13.59 -5.81
CA LYS A 187 -13.09 -14.10 -5.97
C LYS A 187 -13.91 -13.94 -4.70
N GLU A 188 -13.34 -14.25 -3.54
CA GLU A 188 -13.99 -14.06 -2.24
C GLU A 188 -14.42 -12.60 -2.02
N LEU A 189 -13.55 -11.63 -2.30
CA LEU A 189 -13.95 -10.22 -2.19
C LEU A 189 -15.00 -9.84 -3.24
N ILE A 190 -14.86 -10.29 -4.49
CA ILE A 190 -15.84 -9.98 -5.53
C ILE A 190 -17.23 -10.50 -5.14
N ASP A 191 -17.31 -11.72 -4.63
CA ASP A 191 -18.56 -12.31 -4.15
C ASP A 191 -19.13 -11.50 -2.98
N ASN A 192 -18.29 -11.09 -2.04
CA ASN A 192 -18.70 -10.19 -0.97
C ASN A 192 -19.23 -8.84 -1.51
N LEU A 193 -18.55 -8.23 -2.47
CA LEU A 193 -18.96 -6.97 -3.10
C LEU A 193 -20.33 -7.10 -3.78
N VAL A 194 -20.55 -8.19 -4.53
CA VAL A 194 -21.83 -8.48 -5.18
C VAL A 194 -22.93 -8.69 -4.12
N LEU A 195 -22.65 -9.42 -3.04
CA LEU A 195 -23.59 -9.66 -1.95
C LEU A 195 -24.01 -8.36 -1.24
N VAL A 196 -23.09 -7.41 -1.07
CA VAL A 196 -23.41 -6.09 -0.47
C VAL A 196 -23.98 -5.08 -1.49
N GLY A 197 -24.22 -5.50 -2.73
CA GLY A 197 -24.88 -4.70 -3.76
C GLY A 197 -23.97 -3.74 -4.53
N PHE A 198 -22.65 -3.97 -4.53
CA PHE A 198 -21.73 -3.20 -5.37
C PHE A 198 -21.76 -3.72 -6.82
N PRO A 199 -21.88 -2.84 -7.84
CA PRO A 199 -21.95 -3.27 -9.23
C PRO A 199 -20.56 -3.66 -9.75
N VAL A 200 -20.33 -4.95 -9.94
CA VAL A 200 -19.08 -5.50 -10.49
C VAL A 200 -19.30 -5.94 -11.93
N GLN A 201 -18.63 -5.28 -12.88
CA GLN A 201 -18.65 -5.66 -14.30
C GLN A 201 -17.25 -5.88 -14.86
N ARG A 202 -16.28 -5.06 -14.46
CA ARG A 202 -14.89 -5.15 -14.92
C ARG A 202 -13.97 -5.42 -13.73
N ILE A 203 -13.06 -6.38 -13.90
CA ILE A 203 -12.02 -6.71 -12.92
C ILE A 203 -10.66 -6.41 -13.52
N GLU A 204 -9.81 -5.74 -12.75
CA GLU A 204 -8.40 -5.57 -13.07
C GLU A 204 -7.55 -6.11 -11.92
N ILE A 205 -6.47 -6.82 -12.24
CA ILE A 205 -5.48 -7.24 -11.27
C ILE A 205 -4.14 -6.67 -11.71
N CYS A 206 -3.58 -5.82 -10.86
CA CYS A 206 -2.35 -5.08 -11.14
C CYS A 206 -1.27 -5.44 -10.13
N PHE A 207 -0.10 -5.85 -10.59
CA PHE A 207 1.12 -5.83 -9.78
C PHE A 207 1.78 -4.46 -9.91
N ILE A 208 1.98 -3.79 -8.78
CA ILE A 208 2.71 -2.54 -8.70
C ILE A 208 4.12 -2.85 -8.20
N VAL A 209 5.11 -2.58 -9.05
CA VAL A 209 6.51 -2.84 -8.77
C VAL A 209 7.33 -1.58 -8.98
N LEU A 210 8.55 -1.53 -8.44
CA LEU A 210 9.46 -0.44 -8.77
C LEU A 210 9.77 -0.45 -10.27
N ARG A 211 9.86 0.73 -10.89
CA ARG A 211 10.12 0.87 -12.34
C ARG A 211 11.33 0.07 -12.82
N LYS A 212 12.43 0.08 -12.05
CA LYS A 212 13.65 -0.68 -12.33
C LYS A 212 13.45 -2.21 -12.38
N ASP A 213 12.44 -2.70 -11.68
CA ASP A 213 12.12 -4.12 -11.57
C ASP A 213 10.99 -4.53 -12.55
N LEU A 214 10.45 -3.57 -13.33
CA LEU A 214 9.27 -3.78 -14.18
C LEU A 214 9.45 -4.90 -15.20
N GLU A 215 10.58 -4.96 -15.89
CA GLU A 215 10.78 -5.96 -16.95
C GLU A 215 11.17 -7.34 -16.40
N CYS A 216 11.79 -7.38 -15.22
CA CYS A 216 12.27 -8.63 -14.63
C CYS A 216 11.26 -9.30 -13.70
N PHE A 217 10.21 -8.58 -13.27
CA PHE A 217 9.21 -9.13 -12.35
C PHE A 217 8.41 -10.29 -12.96
N LYS A 218 8.13 -11.33 -12.17
CA LYS A 218 7.42 -12.53 -12.64
C LYS A 218 6.22 -12.87 -11.76
N VAL A 219 5.13 -13.26 -12.39
CA VAL A 219 4.04 -13.96 -11.70
C VAL A 219 4.42 -15.44 -11.64
N SER A 220 4.71 -15.95 -10.44
CA SER A 220 5.31 -17.27 -10.17
C SER A 220 4.32 -18.40 -10.38
N LYS A 221 3.40 -18.63 -9.43
CA LYS A 221 2.30 -19.60 -9.55
C LYS A 221 0.96 -18.88 -9.67
N VAL A 222 -0.01 -19.56 -10.28
CA VAL A 222 -1.41 -19.11 -10.30
C VAL A 222 -2.23 -20.17 -9.57
N LEU A 223 -2.79 -19.79 -8.43
CA LEU A 223 -3.69 -20.60 -7.62
C LEU A 223 -5.13 -20.11 -7.83
N GLY A 224 -6.11 -21.02 -7.78
CA GLY A 224 -7.51 -20.70 -8.07
C GLY A 224 -7.81 -20.47 -9.55
N GLN A 225 -7.16 -21.24 -10.44
CA GLN A 225 -7.39 -21.13 -11.88
C GLN A 225 -8.87 -21.36 -12.24
N GLY A 226 -9.39 -20.49 -13.11
CA GLY A 226 -10.80 -20.49 -13.51
C GLY A 226 -11.75 -19.74 -12.57
N SER A 227 -11.31 -19.30 -11.37
CA SER A 227 -12.19 -18.62 -10.41
C SER A 227 -12.78 -17.30 -10.90
N LEU A 228 -12.19 -16.69 -11.92
CA LEU A 228 -12.59 -15.39 -12.48
C LEU A 228 -13.01 -15.47 -13.97
N GLU A 229 -13.35 -16.66 -14.49
CA GLU A 229 -13.73 -16.84 -15.90
C GLU A 229 -14.87 -15.90 -16.35
N GLN A 230 -15.89 -15.72 -15.50
CA GLN A 230 -17.02 -14.83 -15.77
C GLN A 230 -16.63 -13.35 -15.94
N TYR A 231 -15.40 -12.97 -15.55
CA TYR A 231 -14.85 -11.63 -15.68
C TYR A 231 -13.74 -11.53 -16.73
N GLY A 232 -13.63 -12.53 -17.62
CA GLY A 232 -12.68 -12.51 -18.74
C GLY A 232 -11.30 -13.10 -18.44
N PHE A 233 -11.12 -13.75 -17.28
CA PHE A 233 -9.88 -14.46 -16.93
C PHE A 233 -10.00 -15.92 -17.35
N ALA A 234 -9.68 -16.21 -18.62
CA ALA A 234 -9.77 -17.57 -19.16
C ALA A 234 -8.90 -18.56 -18.37
N LYS A 235 -9.46 -19.70 -18.00
CA LYS A 235 -8.79 -20.74 -17.23
C LYS A 235 -7.47 -21.18 -17.87
N GLY A 236 -6.40 -21.21 -17.08
CA GLY A 236 -5.06 -21.55 -17.56
C GLY A 236 -4.34 -20.43 -18.33
N LYS A 237 -5.01 -19.30 -18.59
CA LYS A 237 -4.47 -18.13 -19.29
C LYS A 237 -4.53 -16.87 -18.43
N GLU A 238 -4.81 -16.98 -17.13
CA GLU A 238 -5.10 -15.86 -16.24
C GLU A 238 -3.93 -14.87 -16.16
N ARG A 239 -2.68 -15.37 -16.24
CA ARG A 239 -1.47 -14.51 -16.26
C ARG A 239 -1.49 -13.45 -17.35
N ARG A 240 -2.14 -13.72 -18.49
CA ARG A 240 -2.23 -12.78 -19.63
C ARG A 240 -3.17 -11.61 -19.36
N SER A 241 -4.10 -11.78 -18.42
CA SER A 241 -5.05 -10.76 -18.00
C SER A 241 -4.50 -9.89 -16.85
N ILE A 242 -3.31 -10.22 -16.34
CA ILE A 242 -2.65 -9.48 -15.27
C ILE A 242 -1.84 -8.34 -15.86
N ARG A 243 -1.98 -7.16 -15.26
CA ARG A 243 -1.18 -5.99 -15.61
C ARG A 243 -0.02 -5.89 -14.63
N VAL A 244 1.18 -5.64 -15.14
CA VAL A 244 2.32 -5.27 -14.29
C VAL A 244 2.66 -3.83 -14.60
N MET A 245 2.73 -3.02 -13.56
CA MET A 245 2.89 -1.58 -13.64
C MET A 245 4.09 -1.16 -12.78
N GLY A 246 4.98 -0.39 -13.40
CA GLY A 246 6.15 0.18 -12.76
C GLY A 246 5.82 1.55 -12.20
N VAL A 247 6.01 1.73 -10.90
CA VAL A 247 5.98 3.05 -10.26
C VAL A 247 7.41 3.60 -10.17
N GLU A 248 7.56 4.87 -10.53
CA GLU A 248 8.78 5.62 -10.30
C GLU A 248 8.62 6.36 -8.97
N LEU A 249 9.27 5.83 -7.95
CA LEU A 249 9.38 6.48 -6.65
C LEU A 249 10.81 7.01 -6.63
N ILE A 250 10.92 8.33 -6.76
CA ILE A 250 12.13 9.12 -7.02
C ILE A 250 13.34 8.61 -6.23
#